data_AF-A0A2G5VR41-F1
#
_entry.id   AF-A0A2G5VR41-F1
#
_cell.length_a   1.000
_cell.length_b   1.000
_cell.length_c   1.000
_cell.angle_alpha   90.00
_cell.angle_beta   90.00
_cell.angle_gamma   90.00
#
_symmetry.space_group_name_H-M   'P 1'
#
loop_
_entity.id
_entity.type
_entity.pdbx_description
1 polymer ?
#
loop_
_entity_poly.entity_id
_entity_poly.type
_entity_poly.pdbx_seq_one_letter_code
_entity_poly.pdbx_strand_id
1 'polypeptide(L)'
;MVRPKFKTRQIVYCFVALFKPYKFQLKNTQNLEFESIYNPSKFQVLGRRDGNVYENLFKWAKSSPLNKTDVLPSVTQYLKPMMEKARL
;
A
#
# COMPACT_ATOMS: atom_id res chain seq x y z
N MET A 1 42.81 -6.48 29.24
CA MET A 1 41.35 -6.38 29.03
C MET A 1 41.07 -6.28 27.53
N VAL A 2 40.75 -7.38 26.86
CA VAL A 2 40.54 -7.41 25.40
C VAL A 2 39.10 -6.98 25.11
N ARG A 3 38.89 -5.81 24.49
CA ARG A 3 37.55 -5.43 24.02
C ARG A 3 37.16 -6.37 22.87
N PRO A 4 36.01 -7.08 22.94
CA PRO A 4 35.58 -7.91 21.83
C PRO A 4 35.37 -7.01 20.60
N LYS A 5 36.10 -7.29 19.52
CA LYS A 5 35.96 -6.58 18.24
C LYS A 5 34.67 -7.04 17.56
N PHE A 6 33.51 -6.59 18.06
CA PHE A 6 32.27 -6.73 17.33
C PHE A 6 32.38 -5.93 16.04
N LYS A 7 32.36 -6.62 14.92
CA LYS A 7 32.43 -6.02 13.58
C LYS A 7 31.23 -5.08 13.50
N THR A 8 31.42 -3.78 13.29
CA THR A 8 30.39 -2.72 13.42
C THR A 8 29.03 -3.05 12.78
N ARG A 9 29.01 -3.86 11.72
CA ARG A 9 27.79 -4.40 11.10
C ARG A 9 26.95 -5.30 12.02
N GLN A 10 27.58 -6.13 12.85
CA GLN A 10 26.91 -7.04 13.78
C GLN A 10 26.07 -6.28 14.82
N ILE A 11 26.58 -5.14 15.30
CA ILE A 11 25.87 -4.30 16.26
C ILE A 11 24.58 -3.74 15.64
N VAL A 12 24.65 -3.24 14.41
CA VAL A 12 23.49 -2.72 13.67
C VAL A 12 22.43 -3.80 13.46
N TYR A 13 22.82 -5.01 13.04
CA TYR A 13 21.87 -6.12 12.89
C TYR A 13 21.25 -6.54 14.23
N CYS A 14 22.03 -6.50 15.32
CA CYS A 14 21.54 -6.78 16.67
C CYS A 14 20.45 -5.77 17.07
N PHE A 15 20.69 -4.47 16.86
CA PHE A 15 19.68 -3.45 17.12
C PHE A 15 18.43 -3.63 16.25
N VAL A 16 18.58 -3.86 14.94
CA VAL A 16 17.43 -4.11 14.05
C VAL A 16 16.61 -5.33 14.52
N ALA A 17 17.28 -6.39 14.98
CA ALA A 17 16.61 -7.57 15.51
C ALA A 17 15.86 -7.29 16.82
N LEU A 18 16.45 -6.50 17.73
CA LEU A 18 15.84 -6.12 19.02
C LEU A 18 14.57 -5.28 18.84
N PHE A 19 14.54 -4.37 17.86
CA PHE A 19 13.39 -3.50 17.61
C PHE A 19 12.31 -4.12 16.71
N LYS A 20 12.63 -5.22 16.01
CA LYS A 20 11.69 -5.93 15.12
C LYS A 20 10.35 -6.32 15.79
N PRO A 21 10.32 -6.89 17.01
CA PRO A 21 9.06 -7.26 17.66
C PRO A 21 8.21 -6.05 18.11
N TYR A 22 8.83 -4.90 18.41
CA TYR A 22 8.14 -3.71 18.88
C TYR A 22 7.66 -2.77 17.76
N LYS A 23 8.03 -3.07 16.50
CA LYS A 23 7.72 -2.24 15.32
C LYS A 23 6.23 -1.96 15.13
N PHE A 24 5.37 -2.94 15.44
CA PHE A 24 3.92 -2.80 15.30
C PHE A 24 3.34 -1.81 16.33
N GLN A 25 3.75 -1.93 17.60
CA GLN A 25 3.30 -1.04 18.66
C GLN A 25 3.74 0.40 18.42
N LEU A 26 5.00 0.62 18.02
CA LEU A 26 5.53 1.95 17.72
C LEU A 26 4.79 2.65 16.58
N LYS A 27 4.36 1.90 15.55
CA LYS A 27 3.58 2.45 14.45
C LYS A 27 2.16 2.83 14.88
N ASN A 28 1.51 2.01 15.70
CA ASN A 28 0.14 2.27 16.14
C ASN A 28 0.02 3.56 16.97
N THR A 29 1.03 3.87 17.79
CA THR A 29 1.03 5.09 18.60
C THR A 29 1.16 6.36 17.75
N GLN A 30 1.97 6.30 16.67
CA GLN A 30 2.17 7.42 15.76
C GLN A 30 0.97 7.60 14.81
N ASN A 31 0.35 6.50 14.34
CA ASN A 31 -0.76 6.59 13.39
C ASN A 31 -2.07 7.16 13.97
N LEU A 32 -2.22 7.21 15.31
CA LEU A 32 -3.42 7.74 15.98
C LEU A 32 -3.57 9.27 15.83
N GLU A 33 -2.49 10.00 15.56
CA GLU A 33 -2.52 11.47 15.51
C GLU A 33 -2.41 12.05 14.09
N PHE A 34 -1.84 11.32 13.12
CA PHE A 34 -1.51 11.86 11.79
C PHE A 34 -2.46 11.44 10.64
N GLU A 35 -3.34 10.45 10.84
CA GLU A 35 -4.09 9.83 9.73
C GLU A 35 -5.49 10.45 9.48
N SER A 36 -5.98 11.33 10.35
CA SER A 36 -7.30 11.97 10.19
C SER A 36 -7.30 13.20 9.29
N ILE A 37 -6.14 13.79 8.97
CA ILE A 37 -6.08 15.16 8.40
C ILE A 37 -5.66 15.22 6.92
N TYR A 38 -4.87 14.27 6.38
CA TYR A 38 -4.14 14.55 5.12
C TYR A 38 -4.39 13.63 3.90
N ASN A 39 -5.03 12.45 3.99
CA ASN A 39 -5.29 11.68 2.77
C ASN A 39 -6.38 10.58 2.90
N PRO A 40 -7.67 10.89 2.65
CA PRO A 40 -8.77 9.98 3.00
C PRO A 40 -8.92 8.73 2.11
N SER A 41 -8.15 8.57 1.03
CA SER A 41 -8.54 7.58 -0.01
C SER A 41 -7.54 6.46 -0.32
N LYS A 42 -6.22 6.65 -0.22
CA LYS A 42 -5.25 5.67 -0.81
C LYS A 42 -4.34 4.95 0.18
N PHE A 43 -3.90 5.61 1.24
CA PHE A 43 -2.96 5.01 2.19
C PHE A 43 -3.66 4.20 3.30
N GLN A 44 -4.94 4.49 3.55
CA GLN A 44 -5.67 3.88 4.65
C GLN A 44 -6.07 2.42 4.40
N VAL A 45 -6.06 1.94 3.14
CA VAL A 45 -6.47 0.56 2.83
C VAL A 45 -5.38 -0.46 3.15
N LEU A 46 -4.10 -0.11 2.97
CA LEU A 46 -2.96 -1.00 3.25
C LEU A 46 -2.48 -0.90 4.71
N GLY A 47 -2.71 0.25 5.36
CA GLY A 47 -2.28 0.54 6.73
C GLY A 47 -3.30 0.19 7.82
N ARG A 48 -4.39 -0.52 7.49
CA ARG A 48 -5.48 -0.75 8.45
C ARG A 48 -5.02 -1.54 9.68
N ARG A 49 -5.47 -1.08 10.84
CA ARG A 49 -5.20 -1.72 12.15
C ARG A 49 -5.83 -3.10 12.31
N ASP A 50 -6.91 -3.38 11.58
CA ASP A 50 -7.63 -4.66 11.61
C ASP A 50 -6.92 -5.79 10.84
N GLY A 51 -5.88 -5.48 10.06
CA GLY A 51 -5.14 -6.46 9.25
C GLY A 51 -5.92 -7.00 8.04
N ASN A 52 -7.16 -6.56 7.80
CA ASN A 52 -7.96 -6.98 6.67
C ASN A 52 -7.63 -6.11 5.44
N VAL A 53 -6.49 -6.37 4.83
CA VAL A 53 -5.97 -5.55 3.72
C VAL A 53 -6.67 -5.89 2.40
N TYR A 54 -6.75 -7.18 2.07
CA TYR A 54 -7.14 -7.62 0.73
C TYR A 54 -8.61 -7.36 0.40
N GLU A 55 -9.53 -7.62 1.35
CA GLU A 55 -10.95 -7.39 1.13
C GLU A 55 -11.26 -5.91 0.93
N ASN A 56 -10.61 -5.06 1.71
CA ASN A 56 -10.78 -3.61 1.62
C ASN A 56 -10.14 -3.04 0.36
N LEU A 57 -9.03 -3.62 -0.11
CA LEU A 57 -8.42 -3.26 -1.39
C LEU A 57 -9.34 -3.57 -2.56
N PHE A 58 -10.01 -4.72 -2.52
CA PHE A 58 -10.99 -5.08 -3.54
C PHE A 58 -12.19 -4.13 -3.54
N LYS A 59 -12.77 -3.85 -2.36
CA LYS A 59 -13.88 -2.89 -2.22
C LYS A 59 -13.50 -1.50 -2.71
N TRP A 60 -12.31 -1.04 -2.36
CA TRP A 60 -11.77 0.25 -2.79
C TRP A 60 -11.62 0.32 -4.32
N ALA A 61 -10.99 -0.69 -4.92
CA ALA A 61 -10.82 -0.76 -6.36
C ALA A 61 -12.18 -0.74 -7.09
N LYS A 62 -13.16 -1.51 -6.59
CA LYS A 62 -14.51 -1.55 -7.15
C LYS A 62 -15.24 -0.20 -7.08
N SER A 63 -14.99 0.60 -6.04
CA SER A 63 -15.61 1.91 -5.85
C SER A 63 -15.05 3.04 -6.75
N SER A 64 -13.96 2.77 -7.47
CA SER A 64 -13.31 3.74 -8.35
C SER A 64 -14.27 4.29 -9.41
N PRO A 65 -14.22 5.60 -9.73
CA PRO A 65 -15.09 6.20 -10.74
C PRO A 65 -14.96 5.58 -12.13
N LEU A 66 -13.83 4.91 -12.41
CA LEU A 66 -13.59 4.22 -13.68
C LEU A 66 -14.46 2.96 -13.84
N ASN A 67 -14.86 2.33 -12.73
CA ASN A 67 -15.61 1.08 -12.72
C ASN A 67 -17.14 1.29 -12.68
N LYS A 68 -17.61 2.52 -12.92
CA LYS A 68 -19.04 2.86 -12.93
C LYS A 68 -19.79 2.22 -14.11
N THR A 69 -19.12 2.05 -15.23
CA THR A 69 -19.65 1.49 -16.47
C THR A 69 -18.87 0.25 -16.83
N ASP A 70 -19.56 -0.79 -17.27
CA ASP A 70 -18.93 -2.04 -17.70
C ASP A 70 -18.06 -1.84 -18.95
N VAL A 71 -18.52 -1.00 -19.88
CA VAL A 71 -17.74 -0.54 -21.03
C VAL A 71 -17.65 0.97 -21.00
N LEU A 72 -16.42 1.51 -21.04
CA LEU A 72 -16.20 2.95 -21.08
C LEU A 72 -16.74 3.55 -22.39
N PRO A 73 -17.39 4.72 -22.35
CA PRO A 73 -17.83 5.42 -23.58
C PRO A 73 -16.69 5.70 -24.56
N SER A 74 -15.48 5.96 -24.04
CA SER A 74 -14.28 6.18 -24.85
C SER A 74 -13.87 4.94 -25.64
N VAL A 75 -14.19 3.74 -25.15
CA VAL A 75 -13.89 2.48 -25.86
C VAL A 75 -14.74 2.36 -27.11
N THR A 76 -16.04 2.72 -27.03
CA THR A 76 -16.91 2.70 -28.20
C THR A 76 -16.55 3.77 -29.23
N GLN A 77 -16.12 4.95 -28.78
CA GLN A 77 -15.83 6.08 -29.66
C GLN A 77 -14.48 5.93 -30.37
N TYR A 78 -13.45 5.43 -29.69
CA TYR A 78 -12.08 5.45 -30.21
C TYR A 78 -11.50 4.05 -30.41
N LEU A 79 -11.71 3.14 -29.45
CA LEU A 79 -11.03 1.85 -29.45
C LEU A 79 -11.67 0.86 -30.44
N LYS A 80 -13.01 0.83 -30.52
CA LYS A 80 -13.75 -0.01 -31.48
C LYS A 80 -13.37 0.25 -32.94
N PRO A 81 -13.43 1.48 -33.47
CA PRO A 81 -13.06 1.73 -34.87
C PRO A 81 -11.58 1.46 -35.14
N MET A 82 -10.70 1.63 -34.14
CA MET A 82 -9.28 1.30 -34.26
C MET A 82 -9.07 -0.22 -34.42
N MET A 83 -9.75 -1.03 -33.60
CA MET A 83 -9.66 -2.49 -33.69
C MET A 83 -10.25 -3.02 -35.00
N GLU A 84 -11.34 -2.43 -35.47
CA GLU A 84 -12.00 -2.83 -36.71
C GLU A 84 -11.14 -2.51 -37.93
N LYS A 85 -10.51 -1.33 -37.95
CA LYS A 85 -9.54 -0.93 -38.97
C LYS A 85 -8.28 -1.80 -38.96
N ALA A 86 -7.81 -2.24 -37.80
CA ALA A 86 -6.63 -3.08 -37.67
C ALA A 86 -6.87 -4.55 -38.06
N ARG A 87 -8.14 -4.97 -38.16
CA ARG A 87 -8.53 -6.34 -38.53
C ARG A 87 -8.74 -6.52 -40.04
N LEU A 88 -8.90 -5.41 -40.76
CA LEU A 88 -8.99 -5.33 -42.22
C LEU A 88 -7.58 -5.24 -42.82
#